data_AF-M2Z0W8-F1
#
_entry.id   AF-M2Z0W8-F1
#
_cell.length_a   1.000
_cell.length_b   1.000
_cell.length_c   1.000
_cell.angle_alpha   90.00
_cell.angle_beta   90.00
_cell.angle_gamma   90.00
#
_symmetry.space_group_name_H-M   'P 1'
#
loop_
_entity.id
_entity.type
_entity.pdbx_description
1 polymer ?
#
loop_
_entity_poly.entity_id
_entity_poly.type
_entity_poly.pdbx_seq_one_letter_code
_entity_poly.pdbx_strand_id
1 'polypeptide(L)'
;MDPITIALGLAQFVPGLIRWVGGDDAEAAAKVADRVVGIARTVTGKEGGADVLAAIRADPALALQLQQAWLIHEVDLARQETRQLAEINATMRAEAASEDGYVRCWRPTFGYAVALTWTATMGAVSWAIVRDPAQAPAIIAALVNTSPIWGIALGVLGVAVVKRSHDKTLRP
;
A
#
# COMPACT_ATOMS: atom_id res chain seq x y z
N MET A 1 -17.85 21.24 10.50
CA MET A 1 -16.99 21.07 9.31
C MET A 1 -16.43 19.67 9.34
N ASP A 2 -16.42 19.00 8.20
CA ASP A 2 -15.81 17.68 8.08
C ASP A 2 -14.27 17.77 8.25
N PRO A 3 -13.62 16.69 8.71
CA PRO A 3 -12.18 16.67 8.98
C PRO A 3 -11.32 17.03 7.76
N ILE A 4 -11.75 16.64 6.55
CA ILE A 4 -11.02 16.88 5.31
C ILE A 4 -10.98 18.39 5.01
N THR A 5 -12.12 19.07 5.08
CA THR A 5 -12.18 20.54 4.90
C THR A 5 -11.30 21.27 5.92
N ILE A 6 -11.26 20.82 7.17
CA ILE A 6 -10.40 21.41 8.20
C ILE A 6 -8.92 21.14 7.88
N ALA A 7 -8.57 19.92 7.49
CA ALA A 7 -7.21 19.54 7.14
C ALA A 7 -6.69 20.32 5.91
N LEU A 8 -7.51 20.53 4.89
CA LEU A 8 -7.21 21.43 3.76
C LEU A 8 -6.97 22.87 4.24
N GLY A 9 -7.77 23.35 5.19
CA GLY A 9 -7.56 24.64 5.84
C GLY A 9 -6.25 24.71 6.64
N LEU A 10 -5.78 23.61 7.22
CA LEU A 10 -4.52 23.52 7.96
C LEU A 10 -3.31 23.34 7.04
N ALA A 11 -3.50 22.79 5.84
CA ALA A 11 -2.44 22.57 4.85
C ALA A 11 -1.74 23.87 4.40
N GLN A 12 -2.40 25.03 4.54
CA GLN A 12 -1.75 26.34 4.31
C GLN A 12 -0.59 26.62 5.29
N PHE A 13 -0.62 26.02 6.49
CA PHE A 13 0.42 26.16 7.52
C PHE A 13 1.38 24.97 7.53
N VAL A 14 0.93 23.83 6.99
CA VAL A 14 1.72 22.61 6.89
C VAL A 14 1.68 22.12 5.44
N PRO A 15 2.57 22.61 4.56
CA PRO A 15 2.50 22.29 3.13
C PRO A 15 2.68 20.79 2.82
N GLY A 16 3.45 20.06 3.63
CA GLY A 16 3.68 18.60 3.44
C GLY A 16 2.40 17.75 3.53
N LEU A 17 1.37 18.30 4.16
CA LEU A 17 0.05 17.69 4.38
C LEU A 17 -0.74 17.53 3.06
N ILE A 18 -0.46 18.38 2.07
CA ILE A 18 -1.06 18.32 0.72
C ILE A 18 -0.76 16.98 0.05
N ARG A 19 0.46 16.45 0.22
CA ARG A 19 0.85 15.14 -0.35
C ARG A 19 -0.06 14.00 0.14
N TRP A 20 -0.54 14.10 1.37
CA TRP A 20 -1.29 13.04 2.03
C TRP A 20 -2.80 13.16 1.84
N VAL A 21 -3.32 14.38 1.70
CA VAL A 21 -4.76 14.65 1.52
C VAL A 21 -5.16 14.80 0.06
N GLY A 22 -4.22 15.19 -0.82
CA GLY A 22 -4.48 15.43 -2.25
C GLY A 22 -4.40 14.21 -3.17
N GLY A 23 -4.32 12.99 -2.61
CA GLY A 23 -4.30 11.75 -3.41
C GLY A 23 -5.70 11.27 -3.82
N ASP A 24 -5.76 10.35 -4.79
CA ASP A 24 -7.02 9.77 -5.30
C ASP A 24 -7.71 8.81 -4.30
N ASP A 25 -7.04 8.47 -3.20
CA ASP A 25 -7.55 7.59 -2.15
C ASP A 25 -8.27 8.39 -1.05
N ALA A 26 -9.59 8.50 -1.17
CA ALA A 26 -10.43 9.23 -0.24
C ALA A 26 -10.40 8.66 1.19
N GLU A 27 -10.19 7.35 1.36
CA GLU A 27 -10.12 6.74 2.69
C GLU A 27 -8.78 7.06 3.37
N ALA A 28 -7.68 7.00 2.63
CA ALA A 28 -6.38 7.44 3.12
C ALA A 28 -6.39 8.94 3.48
N ALA A 29 -6.98 9.78 2.61
CA ALA A 29 -7.12 11.20 2.86
C ALA A 29 -7.94 11.50 4.13
N ALA A 30 -9.03 10.76 4.37
CA ALA A 30 -9.83 10.89 5.58
C ALA A 30 -9.02 10.56 6.86
N LYS A 31 -8.27 9.44 6.86
CA LYS A 31 -7.43 9.05 8.00
C LYS A 31 -6.36 10.08 8.33
N VAL A 32 -5.72 10.63 7.31
CA VAL A 32 -4.73 11.70 7.45
C VAL A 32 -5.39 12.96 8.00
N ALA A 33 -6.56 13.34 7.48
CA ALA A 33 -7.29 14.50 7.93
C ALA A 33 -7.68 14.40 9.41
N ASP A 34 -8.20 13.25 9.84
CA ASP A 34 -8.49 12.98 11.25
C ASP A 34 -7.24 13.10 12.14
N ARG A 35 -6.10 12.58 11.66
CA ARG A 35 -4.84 12.62 12.40
C ARG A 35 -4.32 14.04 12.58
N VAL A 36 -4.33 14.82 11.51
CA VAL A 36 -3.94 16.24 11.49
C VAL A 36 -4.81 17.05 12.43
N VAL A 37 -6.12 16.85 12.37
CA VAL A 37 -7.07 17.54 13.26
C VAL A 37 -6.79 17.13 14.71
N GLY A 38 -6.50 15.86 14.99
CA GLY A 38 -6.08 15.40 16.33
C GLY A 38 -4.80 16.07 16.85
N ILE A 39 -3.78 16.23 15.99
CA ILE A 39 -2.54 16.94 16.35
C ILE A 39 -2.85 18.43 16.58
N ALA A 40 -3.67 19.05 15.74
CA ALA A 40 -4.04 20.45 15.89
C ALA A 40 -4.87 20.70 17.17
N ARG A 41 -5.74 19.77 17.56
CA ARG A 41 -6.46 19.82 18.85
C ARG A 41 -5.51 19.74 20.05
N THR A 42 -4.51 18.85 20.00
CA THR A 42 -3.53 18.71 21.09
C THR A 42 -2.61 19.94 21.20
N VAL A 43 -2.23 20.56 20.09
CA VAL A 43 -1.44 21.80 20.08
C VAL A 43 -2.25 23.00 20.58
N THR A 44 -3.51 23.12 20.18
CA THR A 44 -4.34 24.30 20.51
C THR A 44 -5.12 24.18 21.83
N GLY A 45 -5.28 22.96 22.37
CA GLY A 45 -6.12 22.68 23.54
C GLY A 45 -7.64 22.83 23.27
N LYS A 46 -8.05 22.99 22.01
CA LYS A 46 -9.46 23.18 21.62
C LYS A 46 -10.01 21.92 20.96
N GLU A 47 -11.27 21.59 21.23
CA GLU A 47 -11.92 20.39 20.68
C GLU A 47 -12.66 20.64 19.35
N GLY A 48 -13.18 21.86 19.15
CA GLY A 48 -13.91 22.25 17.95
C GLY A 48 -12.98 22.44 16.75
N GLY A 49 -13.14 21.67 15.68
CA GLY A 49 -12.25 21.75 14.50
C GLY A 49 -12.24 23.12 13.80
N ALA A 50 -13.36 23.86 13.86
CA ALA A 50 -13.44 25.24 13.40
C ALA A 50 -12.64 26.19 14.30
N ASP A 51 -12.73 26.00 15.63
CA ASP A 51 -12.05 26.82 16.63
C ASP A 51 -10.54 26.59 16.65
N VAL A 52 -10.11 25.36 16.32
CA VAL A 52 -8.71 24.96 16.12
C VAL A 52 -8.12 25.72 14.93
N LEU A 53 -8.80 25.70 13.78
CA LEU A 53 -8.33 26.41 12.58
C LEU A 53 -8.30 27.93 12.80
N ALA A 54 -9.30 28.49 13.49
CA ALA A 54 -9.34 29.91 13.83
C ALA A 54 -8.22 30.30 14.81
N ALA A 55 -7.91 29.45 15.80
CA ALA A 55 -6.81 29.69 16.75
C ALA A 55 -5.46 29.72 16.04
N ILE A 56 -5.21 28.77 15.15
CA ILE A 56 -3.95 28.67 14.39
C ILE A 56 -3.80 29.85 13.41
N ARG A 57 -4.89 30.33 12.82
CA ARG A 57 -4.88 31.56 12.00
C ARG A 57 -4.58 32.82 12.80
N ALA A 58 -5.07 32.87 14.04
CA ALA A 58 -4.91 34.05 14.90
C ALA A 58 -3.54 34.11 15.59
N ASP A 59 -2.90 32.96 15.82
CA ASP A 59 -1.62 32.88 16.54
C ASP A 59 -0.52 32.18 15.71
N PRO A 60 0.46 32.93 15.17
CA PRO A 60 1.60 32.39 14.46
C PRO A 60 2.43 31.38 15.27
N ALA A 61 2.45 31.48 16.60
CA ALA A 61 3.18 30.54 17.46
C ALA A 61 2.52 29.15 17.45
N LEU A 62 1.18 29.08 17.45
CA LEU A 62 0.44 27.83 17.32
C LEU A 62 0.61 27.19 15.95
N ALA A 63 0.71 27.99 14.89
CA ALA A 63 1.02 27.49 13.54
C ALA A 63 2.40 26.83 13.48
N LEU A 64 3.42 27.45 14.11
CA LEU A 64 4.76 26.88 14.18
C LEU A 64 4.79 25.57 15.00
N GLN A 65 4.08 25.52 16.12
CA GLN A 65 3.95 24.30 16.93
C GLN A 65 3.26 23.18 16.17
N LEU A 66 2.19 23.47 15.42
CA LEU A 66 1.54 22.48 14.57
C LEU A 66 2.50 21.96 13.49
N GLN A 67 3.26 22.84 12.84
CA GLN A 67 4.24 22.44 11.83
C GLN A 67 5.32 21.53 12.44
N GLN A 68 5.84 21.86 13.62
CA GLN A 68 6.81 21.01 14.34
C GLN A 68 6.22 19.66 14.72
N ALA A 69 5.01 19.64 15.26
CA ALA A 69 4.32 18.41 15.64
C ALA A 69 4.03 17.51 14.43
N TRP A 70 3.68 18.10 13.28
CA TRP A 70 3.50 17.36 12.04
C TRP A 70 4.80 16.75 11.51
N LEU A 71 5.89 17.53 11.48
CA LEU A 71 7.20 17.04 11.03
C LEU A 71 7.68 15.86 11.90
N ILE A 72 7.51 15.95 13.22
CA ILE A 72 7.82 14.84 14.13
C ILE A 72 6.98 13.62 13.79
N HIS A 73 5.68 13.81 13.54
CA HIS A 73 4.79 12.73 13.16
C HIS A 73 5.20 12.05 11.84
N GLU A 74 5.57 12.81 10.81
CA GLU A 74 6.05 12.27 9.53
C GLU A 74 7.35 11.48 9.71
N VAL A 75 8.28 11.99 10.53
CA VAL A 75 9.53 11.29 10.84
C VAL A 75 9.25 9.97 11.56
N ASP A 76 8.30 9.95 12.50
CA ASP A 76 7.94 8.73 13.22
C ASP A 76 7.28 7.68 12.32
N LEU A 77 6.42 8.10 11.38
CA LEU A 77 5.86 7.20 10.35
C LEU A 77 6.97 6.58 9.50
N ALA A 78 7.87 7.41 8.96
CA ALA A 78 8.98 6.92 8.14
C ALA A 78 9.92 5.99 8.93
N ARG A 79 10.13 6.25 10.22
CA ARG A 79 10.90 5.36 11.12
C ARG A 79 10.19 4.02 11.33
N GLN A 80 8.87 4.02 11.52
CA GLN A 80 8.10 2.78 11.68
C GLN A 80 8.16 1.93 10.41
N GLU A 81 7.95 2.53 9.24
CA GLU A 81 8.09 1.85 7.95
C GLU A 81 9.49 1.27 7.75
N THR A 82 10.53 2.06 8.05
CA THR A 82 11.93 1.62 7.96
C THR A 82 12.22 0.44 8.91
N ARG A 83 11.71 0.48 10.14
CA ARG A 83 11.85 -0.61 11.11
C ARG A 83 11.16 -1.88 10.63
N GLN A 84 9.92 -1.77 10.16
CA GLN A 84 9.17 -2.91 9.61
C GLN A 84 9.92 -3.54 8.43
N LEU A 85 10.42 -2.71 7.49
CA LEU A 85 11.22 -3.20 6.36
C LEU A 85 12.54 -3.82 6.82
N ALA A 86 13.20 -3.26 7.84
CA ALA A 86 14.42 -3.82 8.39
C ALA A 86 14.19 -5.20 9.03
N GLU A 87 13.09 -5.36 9.77
CA GLU A 87 12.67 -6.64 10.37
C GLU A 87 12.35 -7.67 9.29
N ILE A 88 11.57 -7.31 8.26
CA ILE A 88 11.27 -8.20 7.12
C ILE A 88 12.56 -8.61 6.39
N ASN A 89 13.49 -7.68 6.17
CA ASN A 89 14.79 -8.01 5.55
C ASN A 89 15.69 -8.85 6.46
N ALA A 90 15.57 -8.70 7.79
CA ALA A 90 16.29 -9.53 8.74
C ALA A 90 15.75 -10.97 8.71
N THR A 91 14.42 -11.16 8.75
CA THR A 91 13.81 -12.49 8.67
C THR A 91 14.09 -13.16 7.32
N MET A 92 13.99 -12.44 6.19
CA MET A 92 14.33 -13.00 4.88
C MET A 92 15.79 -13.44 4.78
N ARG A 93 16.73 -12.66 5.34
CA ARG A 93 18.15 -13.05 5.37
C ARG A 93 18.39 -14.25 6.29
N ALA A 94 17.71 -14.32 7.42
CA ALA A 94 17.77 -15.46 8.32
C ALA A 94 17.22 -16.74 7.66
N GLU A 95 16.07 -16.65 6.95
CA GLU A 95 15.52 -17.75 6.17
C GLU A 95 16.50 -18.23 5.08
N ALA A 96 17.10 -17.29 4.34
CA ALA A 96 18.05 -17.61 3.28
C ALA A 96 19.37 -18.22 3.80
N ALA A 97 19.81 -17.83 4.99
CA ALA A 97 21.00 -18.37 5.66
C ALA A 97 20.72 -19.65 6.45
N SER A 98 19.46 -20.11 6.52
CA SER A 98 19.09 -21.32 7.25
C SER A 98 19.85 -22.55 6.72
N GLU A 99 20.34 -23.37 7.65
CA GLU A 99 20.95 -24.67 7.32
C GLU A 99 19.89 -25.69 6.89
N ASP A 100 18.63 -25.50 7.28
CA ASP A 100 17.51 -26.32 6.83
C ASP A 100 17.21 -26.03 5.34
N GLY A 101 17.44 -27.05 4.50
CA GLY A 101 17.21 -26.97 3.06
C GLY A 101 15.75 -26.69 2.68
N TYR A 102 14.76 -27.13 3.49
CA TYR A 102 13.35 -26.82 3.24
C TYR A 102 13.09 -25.33 3.46
N VAL A 103 13.55 -24.76 4.58
CA VAL A 103 13.39 -23.33 4.92
C VAL A 103 14.12 -22.43 3.93
N ARG A 104 15.27 -22.83 3.42
CA ARG A 104 16.03 -22.02 2.45
C ARG A 104 15.38 -22.00 1.07
N CYS A 105 14.78 -23.12 0.65
CA CYS A 105 14.32 -23.30 -0.72
C CYS A 105 12.80 -23.19 -0.90
N TRP A 106 11.98 -23.15 0.16
CA TRP A 106 10.51 -23.20 0.01
C TRP A 106 9.93 -22.12 -0.90
N ARG A 107 10.42 -20.86 -0.81
CA ARG A 107 9.93 -19.75 -1.65
C ARG A 107 10.22 -20.00 -3.14
N PRO A 108 11.49 -20.26 -3.55
CA PRO A 108 11.79 -20.72 -4.91
C PRO A 108 11.00 -21.96 -5.33
N THR A 109 10.92 -22.99 -4.49
CA THR A 109 10.23 -24.25 -4.81
C THR A 109 8.75 -24.02 -5.08
N PHE A 110 8.08 -23.18 -4.29
CA PHE A 110 6.69 -22.80 -4.55
C PHE A 110 6.55 -22.10 -5.91
N GLY A 111 7.44 -21.15 -6.21
CA GLY A 111 7.47 -20.48 -7.51
C GLY A 111 7.64 -21.45 -8.69
N TYR A 112 8.58 -22.39 -8.59
CA TYR A 112 8.79 -23.41 -9.62
C TYR A 112 7.63 -24.39 -9.74
N ALA A 113 7.02 -24.80 -8.61
CA ALA A 113 5.86 -25.67 -8.62
C ALA A 113 4.67 -25.01 -9.33
N VAL A 114 4.38 -23.74 -9.02
CA VAL A 114 3.32 -22.97 -9.69
C VAL A 114 3.62 -22.83 -11.19
N ALA A 115 4.86 -22.48 -11.56
CA ALA A 115 5.25 -22.36 -12.96
C ALA A 115 5.06 -23.69 -13.71
N LEU A 116 5.51 -24.80 -13.13
CA LEU A 116 5.35 -26.14 -13.71
C LEU A 116 3.88 -26.52 -13.87
N THR A 117 3.06 -26.34 -12.84
CA THR A 117 1.62 -26.62 -12.90
C THR A 117 0.95 -25.79 -13.98
N TRP A 118 1.35 -24.53 -14.13
CA TRP A 118 0.78 -23.65 -15.14
C TRP A 118 1.16 -24.08 -16.56
N THR A 119 2.43 -24.37 -16.80
CA THR A 119 2.90 -24.93 -18.08
C THR A 119 2.21 -26.25 -18.41
N ALA A 120 2.07 -27.14 -17.44
CA ALA A 120 1.38 -28.42 -17.63
C ALA A 120 -0.10 -28.22 -17.97
N THR A 121 -0.78 -27.30 -17.29
CA THR A 121 -2.21 -27.00 -17.54
C THR A 121 -2.40 -26.41 -18.94
N MET A 122 -1.59 -25.43 -19.33
CA MET A 122 -1.66 -24.82 -20.67
C MET A 122 -1.32 -25.84 -21.76
N GLY A 123 -0.29 -26.67 -21.53
CA GLY A 123 0.08 -27.75 -22.43
C GLY A 123 -1.03 -28.78 -22.61
N ALA A 124 -1.68 -29.20 -21.53
CA ALA A 124 -2.81 -30.14 -21.58
C ALA A 124 -4.01 -29.56 -22.35
N VAL A 125 -4.34 -28.29 -22.13
CA VAL A 125 -5.39 -27.58 -22.87
C VAL A 125 -5.05 -27.50 -24.36
N SER A 126 -3.83 -27.08 -24.70
CA SER A 126 -3.38 -27.01 -26.10
C SER A 126 -3.42 -28.38 -26.77
N TRP A 127 -2.95 -29.43 -26.09
CA TRP A 127 -2.98 -30.79 -26.60
C TRP A 127 -4.41 -31.30 -26.83
N ALA A 128 -5.33 -31.07 -25.88
CA ALA A 128 -6.73 -31.47 -26.00
C ALA A 128 -7.43 -30.82 -27.21
N ILE A 129 -7.17 -29.53 -27.45
CA ILE A 129 -7.71 -28.80 -28.61
C ILE A 129 -7.19 -29.37 -29.93
N VAL A 130 -5.89 -29.70 -30.01
CA VAL A 130 -5.29 -30.30 -31.22
C VAL A 130 -5.82 -31.72 -31.44
N ARG A 131 -5.98 -32.50 -30.37
CA ARG A 131 -6.39 -33.90 -30.44
C ARG A 131 -7.85 -34.08 -30.82
N ASP A 132 -8.74 -33.23 -30.28
CA ASP A 132 -10.18 -33.28 -30.53
C ASP A 132 -10.76 -31.87 -30.77
N PRO A 133 -10.55 -31.29 -31.98
CA PRO A 133 -10.93 -29.90 -32.28
C PRO A 133 -12.42 -29.60 -32.11
N ALA A 134 -13.28 -30.61 -32.25
CA ALA A 134 -14.72 -30.47 -32.04
C ALA A 134 -15.08 -30.06 -30.60
N GLN A 135 -14.24 -30.38 -29.61
CA GLN A 135 -14.44 -29.98 -28.21
C GLN A 135 -13.86 -28.61 -27.86
N ALA A 136 -13.10 -27.98 -28.77
CA ALA A 136 -12.44 -26.70 -28.51
C ALA A 136 -13.40 -25.61 -27.96
N PRO A 137 -14.64 -25.44 -28.47
CA PRO A 137 -15.56 -24.44 -27.91
C PRO A 137 -15.90 -24.70 -26.43
N ALA A 138 -16.12 -25.95 -26.04
CA ALA A 138 -16.45 -26.31 -24.66
C ALA A 138 -15.23 -26.13 -23.73
N ILE A 139 -14.03 -26.50 -24.21
CA ILE A 139 -12.77 -26.28 -23.47
C ILE A 139 -12.55 -24.78 -23.25
N ILE A 140 -12.66 -23.96 -24.29
CA ILE A 140 -12.48 -22.50 -24.19
C ILE A 140 -13.51 -21.90 -23.22
N ALA A 141 -14.77 -22.32 -23.29
CA ALA A 141 -15.80 -21.86 -22.36
C ALA A 141 -15.47 -22.21 -20.90
N ALA A 142 -14.96 -23.42 -20.64
CA ALA A 142 -14.52 -23.83 -19.32
C ALA A 142 -13.33 -23.00 -18.81
N LEU A 143 -12.36 -22.67 -19.68
CA LEU A 143 -11.26 -21.76 -19.33
C LEU A 143 -11.77 -20.37 -18.95
N VAL A 144 -12.72 -19.82 -19.70
CA VAL A 144 -13.31 -18.50 -19.40
C VAL A 144 -13.97 -18.52 -18.01
N ASN A 145 -14.62 -19.62 -17.61
CA ASN A 145 -15.21 -19.75 -16.29
C ASN A 145 -14.17 -19.72 -15.14
N THR A 146 -12.89 -19.98 -15.44
CA THR A 146 -11.79 -19.82 -14.47
C THR A 146 -11.27 -18.38 -14.38
N SER A 147 -11.69 -17.45 -15.24
CA SER A 147 -11.20 -16.06 -15.24
C SER A 147 -11.28 -15.34 -13.88
N PRO A 148 -12.31 -15.55 -13.02
CA PRO A 148 -12.34 -14.89 -11.71
C PRO A 148 -11.14 -15.22 -10.82
N ILE A 149 -10.67 -16.47 -10.81
CA ILE A 149 -9.50 -16.85 -9.99
C ILE A 149 -8.21 -16.19 -10.52
N TRP A 150 -8.09 -16.07 -11.85
CA TRP A 150 -6.95 -15.41 -12.49
C TRP A 150 -6.97 -13.90 -12.29
N GLY A 151 -8.15 -13.27 -12.35
CA GLY A 151 -8.32 -11.84 -12.12
C GLY A 151 -7.82 -11.42 -10.74
N ILE A 152 -8.12 -12.21 -9.70
CA ILE A 152 -7.62 -11.94 -8.34
C ILE A 152 -6.10 -12.12 -8.28
N ALA A 153 -5.58 -13.25 -8.77
CA ALA A 153 -4.14 -13.56 -8.70
C ALA A 153 -3.28 -12.51 -9.45
N LEU A 154 -3.67 -12.15 -10.67
CA LEU A 154 -2.98 -11.15 -11.47
C LEU A 154 -3.19 -9.73 -10.94
N GLY A 155 -4.36 -9.44 -10.34
CA GLY A 155 -4.62 -8.18 -9.65
C GLY A 155 -3.66 -7.94 -8.49
N VAL A 156 -3.45 -8.94 -7.64
CA VAL A 156 -2.47 -8.87 -6.53
C VAL A 156 -1.05 -8.66 -7.05
N LEU A 157 -0.65 -9.38 -8.11
CA LEU A 157 0.65 -9.19 -8.75
C LEU A 157 0.80 -7.76 -9.30
N GLY A 158 -0.23 -7.23 -9.96
CA GLY A 158 -0.26 -5.86 -10.46
C GLY A 158 -0.04 -4.82 -9.35
N VAL A 159 -0.77 -4.94 -8.24
CA VAL A 159 -0.59 -4.05 -7.07
C VAL A 159 0.84 -4.14 -6.51
N ALA A 160 1.39 -5.35 -6.39
CA ALA A 160 2.75 -5.55 -5.90
C ALA A 160 3.80 -4.89 -6.82
N VAL A 161 3.63 -4.97 -8.15
CA VAL A 161 4.50 -4.33 -9.14
C VAL A 161 4.41 -2.80 -9.04
N VAL A 162 3.21 -2.24 -8.90
CA VAL A 162 3.01 -0.79 -8.74
C VAL A 162 3.69 -0.29 -7.47
N LYS A 163 3.42 -0.92 -6.32
CA LYS A 163 4.04 -0.53 -5.04
C LYS A 163 5.57 -0.61 -5.09
N ARG A 164 6.11 -1.70 -5.63
CA ARG A 164 7.56 -1.85 -5.80
C ARG A 164 8.17 -0.80 -6.74
N SER A 165 7.41 -0.31 -7.71
CA SER A 165 7.86 0.75 -8.61
C SER A 165 7.91 2.09 -7.88
N HIS A 166 6.90 2.40 -7.06
CA HIS A 166 6.92 3.60 -6.20
C HIS A 166 8.09 3.60 -5.21
N ASP A 167 8.43 2.46 -4.61
CA ASP A 167 9.59 2.35 -3.71
C ASP A 167 10.92 2.70 -4.41
N LYS A 168 11.03 2.42 -5.71
CA LYS A 168 12.24 2.74 -6.49
C LYS A 168 12.33 4.23 -6.82
N THR A 169 11.20 4.90 -7.04
CA THR A 169 11.16 6.35 -7.33
C THR A 169 11.48 7.23 -6.11
N LEU A 170 11.40 6.68 -4.89
CA LEU A 170 11.71 7.39 -3.65
C LEU A 170 13.20 7.31 -3.23
N ARG A 171 14.05 6.63 -4.01
CA ARG A 171 15.50 6.64 -3.79
C ARG A 171 16.13 7.75 -4.65
N PRO A 172 16.92 8.68 -4.05
CA PRO A 172 17.62 9.72 -4.80
C PRO A 172 18.67 9.14 -5.76
#